data_AF-A0A4R3DYQ3-F1
#
_entry.id   AF-A0A4R3DYQ3-F1
#
_cell.length_a   1.000
_cell.length_b   1.000
_cell.length_c   1.000
_cell.angle_alpha   90.00
_cell.angle_beta   90.00
_cell.angle_gamma   90.00
#
_symmetry.space_group_name_H-M   'P 1'
#
loop_
_entity.id
_entity.type
_entity.pdbx_description
1 polymer ?
#
loop_
_entity_poly.entity_id
_entity_poly.type
_entity_poly.pdbx_seq_one_letter_code
_entity_poly.pdbx_strand_id
1 'polypeptide(L)'
;MRLRGHDVLIQAFTLPHHRKVSQADWEKYAGKAGYTKNQGFYVYRERRLIIHGTWFGLARQTEATKLSRVRIDTPRELDQHWKIDVKKASAQLPPELRDHLRSLVERIGATSKRVYTYRGRIITDDKRLPVWNRVQQAGEIRYRLNLEHPVLAQLIEDVAPSMAERIRDALELAAAALPIDALVVDLSGKPEEVSGAEISAEALRNVAITTYRQLSSATEAPEKRIIDMMSVIDPFRTRFQQVREMLADEFGWVDA
;
A
#
# COMPACT_ATOMS: atom_id res chain seq x y z
N MET A 1 -10.07 -12.49 20.65
CA MET A 1 -8.96 -12.91 21.54
C MET A 1 -9.55 -13.18 22.91
N ARG A 2 -9.08 -14.20 23.64
CA ARG A 2 -9.48 -14.39 25.04
C ARG A 2 -8.47 -13.75 25.97
N LEU A 3 -8.94 -12.91 26.88
CA LEU A 3 -8.16 -12.29 27.94
C LEU A 3 -8.82 -12.66 29.28
N ARG A 4 -8.10 -13.39 30.13
CA ARG A 4 -8.57 -13.79 31.49
C ARG A 4 -9.98 -14.41 31.49
N GLY A 5 -10.26 -15.28 30.52
CA GLY A 5 -11.55 -15.98 30.41
C GLY A 5 -12.65 -15.19 29.69
N HIS A 6 -12.42 -13.94 29.32
CA HIS A 6 -13.39 -13.09 28.62
C HIS A 6 -12.96 -12.80 27.17
N ASP A 7 -13.93 -12.66 26.28
CA ASP A 7 -13.68 -12.37 24.88
C ASP A 7 -13.49 -10.87 24.63
N VAL A 8 -12.37 -10.52 24.00
CA VAL A 8 -12.06 -9.18 23.50
C VAL A 8 -12.11 -9.21 21.98
N LEU A 9 -12.95 -8.34 21.41
CA LEU A 9 -13.10 -8.20 19.96
C LEU A 9 -12.14 -7.14 19.44
N ILE A 10 -11.26 -7.52 18.53
CA ILE A 10 -10.29 -6.62 17.89
C ILE A 10 -10.52 -6.67 16.39
N GLN A 11 -10.75 -5.51 15.77
CA GLN A 11 -11.00 -5.42 14.34
C GLN A 11 -10.35 -4.19 13.75
N ALA A 12 -9.50 -4.41 12.74
CA ALA A 12 -8.89 -3.33 11.97
C ALA A 12 -9.78 -2.96 10.77
N PHE A 13 -9.85 -1.67 10.50
CA PHE A 13 -10.52 -1.05 9.37
C PHE A 13 -9.53 -0.10 8.69
N THR A 14 -9.52 -0.14 7.37
CA THR A 14 -8.80 0.84 6.54
C THR A 14 -9.84 1.74 5.91
N LEU A 15 -9.81 3.03 6.24
CA LEU A 15 -10.71 4.01 5.65
C LEU A 15 -10.41 4.14 4.14
N PRO A 16 -11.43 4.44 3.31
CA PRO A 16 -11.22 4.74 1.90
C PRO A 16 -10.20 5.86 1.72
N HIS A 17 -9.40 5.78 0.67
CA HIS A 17 -8.49 6.84 0.26
C HIS A 17 -9.28 8.03 -0.33
N HIS A 18 -8.75 9.26 -0.26
CA HIS A 18 -9.45 10.47 -0.73
C HIS A 18 -9.96 10.35 -2.18
N ARG A 19 -9.21 9.67 -3.06
CA ARG A 19 -9.62 9.41 -4.45
C ARG A 19 -10.85 8.53 -4.62
N LYS A 20 -11.29 7.84 -3.56
CA LYS A 20 -12.44 6.93 -3.57
C LYS A 20 -13.69 7.56 -2.94
N VAL A 21 -13.61 8.82 -2.52
CA VAL A 21 -14.70 9.54 -1.85
C VAL A 21 -14.79 10.97 -2.39
N SER A 22 -15.92 11.62 -2.16
CA SER A 22 -16.05 13.05 -2.48
C SER A 22 -15.16 13.89 -1.54
N GLN A 23 -14.76 15.08 -1.99
CA GLN A 23 -14.04 16.04 -1.14
C GLN A 23 -14.85 16.40 0.11
N ALA A 24 -16.16 16.61 -0.04
CA ALA A 24 -17.05 16.93 1.08
C ALA A 24 -17.09 15.80 2.13
N ASP A 25 -17.16 14.53 1.70
CA ASP A 25 -17.10 13.39 2.61
C ASP A 25 -15.73 13.27 3.27
N TRP A 26 -14.65 13.48 2.51
CA TRP A 26 -13.29 13.45 3.04
C TRP A 26 -13.11 14.46 4.17
N GLU A 27 -13.51 15.71 3.95
CA GLU A 27 -13.42 16.78 4.96
C GLU A 27 -14.31 16.47 6.18
N LYS A 28 -15.54 15.99 5.94
CA LYS A 28 -16.49 15.62 7.00
C LYS A 28 -15.94 14.49 7.89
N TYR A 29 -15.43 13.41 7.30
CA TYR A 29 -14.97 12.23 8.04
C TYR A 29 -13.53 12.35 8.58
N ALA A 30 -12.78 13.37 8.16
CA ALA A 30 -11.50 13.72 8.77
C ALA A 30 -11.65 14.01 10.27
N GLY A 31 -12.78 14.60 10.67
CA GLY A 31 -13.04 15.09 12.03
C GLY A 31 -12.19 16.32 12.37
N LYS A 32 -12.45 16.94 13.54
CA LYS A 32 -11.82 18.23 13.93
C LYS A 32 -10.29 18.21 13.94
N ALA A 33 -9.68 17.06 14.22
CA ALA A 33 -8.24 16.88 14.34
C ALA A 33 -7.59 16.31 13.05
N GLY A 34 -8.37 16.01 12.02
CA GLY A 34 -7.90 15.38 10.79
C GLY A 34 -7.63 13.87 10.90
N TYR A 35 -7.38 13.24 9.75
CA TYR A 35 -7.17 11.78 9.67
C TYR A 35 -5.97 11.29 10.47
N THR A 36 -4.86 12.03 10.44
CA THR A 36 -3.59 11.63 11.06
C THR A 36 -3.64 11.67 12.59
N LYS A 37 -4.44 12.55 13.19
CA LYS A 37 -4.65 12.53 14.65
C LYS A 37 -5.71 11.53 15.08
N ASN A 38 -6.66 11.23 14.21
CA ASN A 38 -7.72 10.25 14.47
C ASN A 38 -7.31 8.79 14.15
N GLN A 39 -6.05 8.52 13.84
CA GLN A 39 -5.59 7.14 13.61
C GLN A 39 -5.40 6.35 14.91
N GLY A 40 -5.46 5.02 14.81
CA GLY A 40 -5.07 4.14 15.91
C GLY A 40 -6.22 3.32 16.50
N PHE A 41 -6.04 2.97 17.77
CA PHE A 41 -6.97 2.18 18.55
C PHE A 41 -8.14 3.04 19.07
N TYR A 42 -9.31 2.44 18.97
CA TYR A 42 -10.57 2.93 19.50
C TYR A 42 -11.07 1.89 20.49
N VAL A 43 -11.03 2.23 21.78
CA VAL A 43 -11.39 1.31 22.86
C VAL A 43 -12.85 1.53 23.22
N TYR A 44 -13.62 0.48 23.13
CA TYR A 44 -15.02 0.38 23.48
C TYR A 44 -15.16 -0.52 24.71
N ARG A 45 -16.13 -0.20 25.55
CA ARG A 45 -16.63 -1.07 26.59
C ARG A 45 -18.09 -1.35 26.33
N GLU A 46 -18.44 -2.60 26.11
CA GLU A 46 -19.82 -3.00 25.75
C GLU A 46 -20.39 -2.10 24.64
N ARG A 47 -19.62 -1.90 23.56
CA ARG A 47 -19.95 -1.02 22.42
C ARG A 47 -20.04 0.48 22.72
N ARG A 48 -19.69 0.94 23.92
CA ARG A 48 -19.53 2.36 24.25
C ARG A 48 -18.09 2.81 24.07
N LEU A 49 -17.85 3.80 23.22
CA LEU A 49 -16.53 4.38 23.03
C LEU A 49 -16.02 5.02 24.33
N ILE A 50 -14.81 4.66 24.74
CA ILE A 50 -14.11 5.23 25.90
C ILE A 50 -12.91 6.06 25.44
N ILE A 51 -12.07 5.50 24.57
CA ILE A 51 -10.82 6.12 24.10
C ILE A 51 -10.83 6.12 22.58
N HIS A 52 -10.43 7.24 21.99
CA HIS A 52 -10.39 7.45 20.55
C HIS A 52 -8.97 7.76 20.10
N GLY A 53 -8.58 7.22 18.93
CA GLY A 53 -7.43 7.70 18.15
C GLY A 53 -6.06 7.65 18.84
N THR A 54 -5.69 6.54 19.48
CA THR A 54 -4.36 6.40 20.12
C THR A 54 -3.65 5.12 19.74
N TRP A 55 -2.32 5.17 19.63
CA TRP A 55 -1.49 3.96 19.49
C TRP A 55 -0.95 3.43 20.83
N PHE A 56 -1.27 4.07 21.96
CA PHE A 56 -0.71 3.74 23.28
C PHE A 56 0.83 3.65 23.30
N GLY A 57 1.49 4.49 22.50
CA GLY A 57 2.95 4.50 22.32
C GLY A 57 3.51 3.29 21.57
N LEU A 58 2.65 2.41 21.00
CA LEU A 58 3.09 1.25 20.20
C LEU A 58 3.58 1.65 18.81
N ALA A 59 3.09 2.77 18.27
CA ALA A 59 3.57 3.37 17.03
C ALA A 59 3.49 4.89 17.08
N ARG A 60 4.30 5.51 16.22
CA ARG A 60 4.19 6.93 15.90
C ARG A 60 2.99 7.15 14.98
N GLN A 61 2.32 8.29 15.15
CA GLN A 61 1.35 8.76 14.17
C GLN A 61 2.10 9.18 12.91
N THR A 62 1.84 8.50 11.80
CA THR A 62 2.44 8.81 10.50
C THR A 62 1.36 8.93 9.44
N GLU A 63 1.69 9.57 8.31
CA GLU A 63 0.80 9.63 7.15
C GLU A 63 0.48 8.23 6.60
N ALA A 64 1.47 7.31 6.62
CA ALA A 64 1.30 5.94 6.15
C ALA A 64 0.20 5.16 6.90
N THR A 65 -0.07 5.54 8.15
CA THR A 65 -1.05 4.88 9.02
C THR A 65 -2.33 5.71 9.21
N LYS A 66 -2.46 6.89 8.57
CA LYS A 66 -3.55 7.86 8.81
C LYS A 66 -4.97 7.32 8.58
N LEU A 67 -5.11 6.34 7.69
CA LEU A 67 -6.40 5.68 7.38
C LEU A 67 -6.72 4.48 8.26
N SER A 68 -5.84 4.14 9.21
CA SER A 68 -6.02 2.95 10.04
C SER A 68 -6.91 3.26 11.24
N ARG A 69 -7.93 2.43 11.45
CA ARG A 69 -8.84 2.47 12.60
C ARG A 69 -8.92 1.07 13.17
N VAL A 70 -8.63 0.89 14.45
CA VAL A 70 -8.69 -0.43 15.08
C VAL A 70 -9.67 -0.38 16.25
N ARG A 71 -10.80 -1.06 16.11
CA ARG A 71 -11.76 -1.25 17.19
C ARG A 71 -11.23 -2.30 18.16
N ILE A 72 -11.26 -1.98 19.45
CA ILE A 72 -11.06 -2.91 20.56
C ILE A 72 -12.32 -2.82 21.42
N ASP A 73 -13.14 -3.86 21.46
CA ASP A 73 -14.34 -3.91 22.30
C ASP A 73 -14.11 -4.89 23.45
N THR A 74 -14.21 -4.38 24.67
CA THR A 74 -13.98 -5.13 25.90
C THR A 74 -15.28 -5.26 26.70
N PRO A 75 -15.55 -6.42 27.29
CA PRO A 75 -16.65 -6.60 28.23
C PRO A 75 -16.29 -5.92 29.57
N ARG A 76 -17.32 -5.57 30.35
CA ARG A 76 -17.18 -4.82 31.62
C ARG A 76 -16.28 -5.51 32.66
N GLU A 77 -16.21 -6.84 32.63
CA GLU A 77 -15.44 -7.64 33.58
C GLU A 77 -13.93 -7.38 33.46
N LEU A 78 -13.48 -6.93 32.28
CA LEU A 78 -12.08 -6.61 32.05
C LEU A 78 -11.70 -5.18 32.44
N ASP A 79 -12.66 -4.31 32.79
CA ASP A 79 -12.40 -2.90 33.12
C ASP A 79 -11.36 -2.72 34.22
N GLN A 80 -11.38 -3.57 35.25
CA GLN A 80 -10.44 -3.47 36.37
C GLN A 80 -8.98 -3.66 35.95
N HIS A 81 -8.76 -4.29 34.80
CA HIS A 81 -7.44 -4.50 34.21
C HIS A 81 -7.02 -3.37 33.27
N TRP A 82 -7.96 -2.57 32.81
CA TRP A 82 -7.69 -1.33 32.10
C TRP A 82 -7.64 -0.20 33.13
N LYS A 83 -6.44 0.27 33.47
CA LYS A 83 -6.31 1.49 34.28
C LYS A 83 -6.68 2.70 33.42
N ILE A 84 -7.97 2.93 33.22
CA ILE A 84 -8.53 4.04 32.47
C ILE A 84 -8.52 5.25 33.40
N ASP A 85 -7.77 6.28 33.04
CA ASP A 85 -7.72 7.54 33.77
C ASP A 85 -9.12 8.19 33.77
N VAL A 86 -9.48 8.89 34.85
CA VAL A 86 -10.75 9.63 35.00
C VAL A 86 -11.00 10.60 33.84
N LYS A 87 -9.93 11.14 33.23
CA LYS A 87 -10.02 12.00 32.04
C LYS A 87 -10.35 11.24 30.75
N LYS A 88 -10.36 9.90 30.77
CA LYS A 88 -10.50 9.00 29.60
C LYS A 88 -9.54 9.35 28.46
N ALA A 89 -8.44 10.03 28.79
CA ALA A 89 -7.42 10.50 27.87
C ALA A 89 -6.23 9.53 27.79
N SER A 90 -6.11 8.61 28.76
CA SER A 90 -5.10 7.57 28.81
C SER A 90 -5.67 6.30 29.41
N ALA A 91 -5.26 5.16 28.87
CA ALA A 91 -5.41 3.86 29.54
C ALA A 91 -4.10 3.09 29.45
N GLN A 92 -3.77 2.36 30.51
CA GLN A 92 -2.71 1.35 30.42
C GLN A 92 -3.29 0.07 29.83
N LEU A 93 -2.73 -0.34 28.68
CA LEU A 93 -3.03 -1.62 28.06
C LEU A 93 -2.57 -2.77 28.97
N PRO A 94 -3.41 -3.81 29.18
CA PRO A 94 -2.97 -5.06 29.77
C PRO A 94 -1.75 -5.61 28.99
N PRO A 95 -0.70 -6.10 29.67
CA PRO A 95 0.51 -6.61 29.01
C PRO A 95 0.21 -7.64 27.92
N GLU A 96 -0.73 -8.55 28.18
CA GLU A 96 -1.11 -9.63 27.26
C GLU A 96 -1.75 -9.09 25.98
N LEU A 97 -2.44 -7.95 26.06
CA LEU A 97 -3.01 -7.26 24.90
C LEU A 97 -1.96 -6.45 24.15
N ARG A 98 -0.97 -5.90 24.86
CA ARG A 98 0.07 -5.03 24.29
C ARG A 98 0.86 -5.72 23.18
N ASP A 99 1.26 -6.97 23.37
CA ASP A 99 2.07 -7.70 22.38
C ASP A 99 1.26 -8.07 21.13
N HIS A 100 0.00 -8.47 21.33
CA HIS A 100 -0.92 -8.72 20.21
C HIS A 100 -1.17 -7.46 19.38
N LEU A 101 -1.42 -6.32 20.04
CA LEU A 101 -1.62 -5.05 19.38
C LEU A 101 -0.36 -4.55 18.68
N ARG A 102 0.83 -4.76 19.26
CA ARG A 102 2.11 -4.43 18.63
C ARG A 102 2.26 -5.16 17.29
N SER A 103 2.06 -6.48 17.28
CA SER A 103 2.12 -7.28 16.04
C SER A 103 1.12 -6.79 14.99
N LEU A 104 -0.10 -6.42 15.41
CA LEU A 104 -1.12 -5.87 14.53
C LEU A 104 -0.69 -4.53 13.92
N VAL A 105 -0.13 -3.61 14.72
CA VAL A 105 0.38 -2.32 14.23
C VAL A 105 1.53 -2.50 13.23
N GLU A 106 2.46 -3.41 13.51
CA GLU A 106 3.57 -3.72 12.60
C GLU A 106 3.04 -4.21 11.25
N ARG A 107 2.01 -5.08 11.24
CA ARG A 107 1.36 -5.53 10.00
C ARG A 107 0.70 -4.38 9.25
N ILE A 108 -0.02 -3.49 9.94
CA ILE A 108 -0.66 -2.32 9.34
C ILE A 108 0.40 -1.42 8.67
N GLY A 109 1.51 -1.14 9.35
CA GLY A 109 2.58 -0.31 8.81
C GLY A 109 3.45 -0.98 7.74
N ALA A 110 3.47 -2.32 7.68
CA ALA A 110 4.28 -3.09 6.74
C ALA A 110 3.65 -3.26 5.36
N THR A 111 2.32 -3.18 5.23
CA THR A 111 1.61 -3.39 3.95
C THR A 111 2.10 -2.43 2.85
N SER A 112 2.39 -1.18 3.20
CA SER A 112 2.93 -0.19 2.25
C SER A 112 4.41 -0.38 1.92
N LYS A 113 5.17 -1.09 2.77
CA LYS A 113 6.63 -1.29 2.63
C LYS A 113 7.00 -2.54 1.83
N ARG A 114 6.19 -3.60 1.91
CA ARG A 114 6.49 -4.91 1.28
C ARG A 114 6.52 -4.86 -0.25
N VAL A 115 5.75 -3.98 -0.86
CA VAL A 115 5.60 -3.92 -2.33
C VAL A 115 6.92 -3.60 -3.05
N TYR A 116 7.88 -2.96 -2.39
CA TYR A 116 9.04 -2.37 -3.07
C TYR A 116 10.41 -2.95 -2.71
N THR A 117 10.53 -3.82 -1.70
CA THR A 117 11.84 -4.31 -1.25
C THR A 117 12.33 -5.48 -2.09
N TYR A 118 13.41 -5.30 -2.85
CA TYR A 118 14.19 -6.39 -3.44
C TYR A 118 15.57 -6.46 -2.77
N ARG A 119 15.79 -7.50 -1.95
CA ARG A 119 17.11 -7.87 -1.42
C ARG A 119 17.34 -9.36 -1.66
N GLY A 120 18.20 -9.68 -2.62
CA GLY A 120 19.17 -10.77 -2.56
C GLY A 120 18.69 -12.21 -2.30
N ARG A 121 17.42 -12.57 -2.53
CA ARG A 121 17.02 -13.98 -2.56
C ARG A 121 15.75 -14.15 -3.38
N ILE A 122 15.88 -14.89 -4.49
CA ILE A 122 14.74 -15.45 -5.20
C ILE A 122 14.09 -16.45 -4.24
N ILE A 123 13.06 -16.00 -3.54
CA ILE A 123 12.09 -16.88 -2.89
C ILE A 123 10.78 -16.61 -3.62
N THR A 124 10.39 -17.60 -4.40
CA THR A 124 9.17 -17.70 -5.18
C THR A 124 7.93 -17.46 -4.32
N ASP A 125 7.39 -16.23 -4.32
CA ASP A 125 5.92 -16.02 -4.21
C ASP A 125 5.42 -14.59 -4.52
N ASP A 126 6.30 -13.58 -4.69
CA ASP A 126 5.83 -12.19 -4.95
C ASP A 126 6.43 -11.58 -6.23
N LYS A 127 6.22 -12.24 -7.39
CA LYS A 127 6.65 -11.79 -8.73
C LYS A 127 5.80 -10.62 -9.27
N ARG A 128 5.59 -9.55 -8.50
CA ARG A 128 4.73 -8.42 -8.86
C ARG A 128 5.34 -7.43 -9.87
N LEU A 129 6.36 -7.82 -10.63
CA LEU A 129 7.05 -7.03 -11.68
C LEU A 129 6.89 -5.51 -11.53
N PRO A 130 7.38 -4.89 -10.43
CA PRO A 130 7.20 -3.47 -10.24
C PRO A 130 8.03 -2.71 -11.27
N VAL A 131 7.53 -1.56 -11.73
CA VAL A 131 8.32 -0.64 -12.60
C VAL A 131 9.51 -0.04 -11.83
N TRP A 132 9.36 0.14 -10.51
CA TRP A 132 10.38 0.70 -9.62
C TRP A 132 10.80 -0.28 -8.53
N ASN A 133 12.10 -0.46 -8.37
CA ASN A 133 12.73 -1.20 -7.29
C ASN A 133 13.18 -0.24 -6.18
N ARG A 134 12.81 -0.49 -4.92
CA ARG A 134 13.33 0.23 -3.76
C ARG A 134 14.50 -0.56 -3.16
N VAL A 135 15.70 -0.04 -3.38
CA VAL A 135 16.95 -0.59 -2.86
C VAL A 135 17.31 0.12 -1.57
N GLN A 136 17.65 -0.64 -0.53
CA GLN A 136 18.16 -0.07 0.73
C GLN A 136 19.60 -0.54 0.96
N GLN A 137 20.55 0.39 0.98
CA GLN A 137 21.97 0.12 1.12
C GLN A 137 22.63 1.23 1.97
N ALA A 138 23.51 0.84 2.90
CA ALA A 138 24.25 1.78 3.75
C ALA A 138 23.38 2.83 4.49
N GLY A 139 22.16 2.47 4.90
CA GLY A 139 21.24 3.39 5.56
C GLY A 139 20.45 4.30 4.60
N GLU A 140 20.79 4.31 3.32
CA GLU A 140 20.13 5.07 2.28
C GLU A 140 19.07 4.22 1.56
N ILE A 141 18.03 4.87 1.05
CA ILE A 141 16.99 4.27 0.22
C ILE A 141 17.09 4.90 -1.16
N ARG A 142 17.25 4.08 -2.19
CA ARG A 142 17.25 4.52 -3.60
C ARG A 142 16.16 3.80 -4.36
N TYR A 143 15.48 4.54 -5.24
CA TYR A 143 14.53 3.98 -6.19
C TYR A 143 15.21 3.86 -7.55
N ARG A 144 15.12 2.69 -8.18
CA ARG A 144 15.69 2.42 -9.51
C ARG A 144 14.61 1.84 -10.42
N LEU A 145 14.67 2.15 -11.70
CA LEU A 145 13.82 1.48 -12.68
C LEU A 145 14.18 0.00 -12.77
N ASN A 146 13.15 -0.83 -12.92
CA ASN A 146 13.30 -2.26 -13.11
C ASN A 146 13.44 -2.58 -14.60
N LEU A 147 14.66 -2.71 -15.10
CA LEU A 147 14.91 -3.03 -16.51
C LEU A 147 14.49 -4.47 -16.89
N GLU A 148 14.18 -5.33 -15.90
CA GLU A 148 13.58 -6.65 -16.11
C GLU A 148 12.04 -6.57 -16.26
N HIS A 149 11.44 -5.39 -16.14
CA HIS A 149 10.01 -5.21 -16.41
C HIS A 149 9.72 -5.52 -17.89
N PRO A 150 8.70 -6.32 -18.23
CA PRO A 150 8.49 -6.83 -19.59
C PRO A 150 8.54 -5.79 -20.70
N VAL A 151 7.89 -4.64 -20.50
CA VAL A 151 7.89 -3.53 -21.47
C VAL A 151 9.27 -2.92 -21.67
N LEU A 152 10.04 -2.75 -20.59
CA LEU A 152 11.38 -2.14 -20.66
C LEU A 152 12.39 -3.14 -21.22
N ALA A 153 12.29 -4.41 -20.83
CA ALA A 153 13.10 -5.49 -21.36
C ALA A 153 12.90 -5.62 -22.88
N GLN A 154 11.65 -5.72 -23.34
CA GLN A 154 11.34 -5.80 -24.77
C GLN A 154 11.86 -4.59 -25.54
N LEU A 155 11.64 -3.36 -25.04
CA LEU A 155 12.14 -2.14 -25.69
C LEU A 155 13.67 -2.17 -25.91
N ILE A 156 14.40 -2.71 -24.95
CA ILE A 156 15.86 -2.79 -24.99
C ILE A 156 16.31 -3.92 -25.93
N GLU A 157 15.58 -5.04 -25.97
CA GLU A 157 15.87 -6.20 -26.84
C GLU A 157 15.55 -5.94 -28.31
N ASP A 158 14.54 -5.12 -28.61
CA ASP A 158 14.05 -4.84 -29.96
C ASP A 158 14.96 -3.88 -30.77
N VAL A 159 16.01 -3.32 -30.16
CA VAL A 159 16.89 -2.32 -30.78
C VAL A 159 18.34 -2.78 -30.88
N ALA A 160 19.11 -2.13 -31.76
CA ALA A 160 20.55 -2.39 -31.88
C ALA A 160 21.29 -2.07 -30.56
N PRO A 161 22.41 -2.76 -30.24
CA PRO A 161 23.11 -2.60 -28.96
C PRO A 161 23.50 -1.16 -28.62
N SER A 162 23.92 -0.36 -29.61
CA SER A 162 24.28 1.05 -29.39
C SER A 162 23.08 1.94 -29.02
N MET A 163 21.88 1.59 -29.47
CA MET A 163 20.64 2.25 -29.08
C MET A 163 20.17 1.76 -27.72
N ALA A 164 20.28 0.45 -27.45
CA ALA A 164 19.96 -0.14 -26.16
C ALA A 164 20.70 0.57 -25.01
N GLU A 165 22.01 0.81 -25.17
CA GLU A 165 22.80 1.55 -24.18
C GLU A 165 22.31 2.99 -23.99
N ARG A 166 21.97 3.70 -25.07
CA ARG A 166 21.41 5.06 -24.99
C ARG A 166 20.06 5.09 -24.27
N ILE A 167 19.23 4.06 -24.47
CA ILE A 167 17.95 3.91 -23.76
C ILE A 167 18.22 3.67 -22.27
N ARG A 168 19.16 2.79 -21.92
CA ARG A 168 19.57 2.54 -20.53
C ARG A 168 20.04 3.83 -19.85
N ASP A 169 20.95 4.57 -20.49
CA ASP A 169 21.45 5.86 -19.98
C ASP A 169 20.31 6.86 -19.74
N ALA A 170 19.36 6.97 -20.67
CA ALA A 170 18.22 7.87 -20.54
C ALA A 170 17.29 7.47 -19.37
N LEU A 171 17.02 6.17 -19.20
CA LEU A 171 16.23 5.66 -18.08
C LEU A 171 16.94 5.86 -16.74
N GLU A 172 18.26 5.64 -16.69
CA GLU A 172 19.07 5.91 -15.51
C GLU A 172 19.09 7.39 -15.13
N LEU A 173 19.24 8.27 -16.12
CA LEU A 173 19.17 9.72 -15.92
C LEU A 173 17.80 10.12 -15.34
N ALA A 174 16.70 9.63 -15.93
CA ALA A 174 15.35 9.92 -15.45
C ALA A 174 15.14 9.44 -14.00
N ALA A 175 15.71 8.28 -13.64
CA ALA A 175 15.65 7.76 -12.26
C ALA A 175 16.53 8.54 -11.28
N ALA A 176 17.73 8.95 -11.69
CA ALA A 176 18.65 9.74 -10.87
C ALA A 176 18.14 11.17 -10.64
N ALA A 177 17.38 11.71 -11.60
CA ALA A 177 16.81 13.06 -11.54
C ALA A 177 15.44 13.14 -10.82
N LEU A 178 15.01 12.09 -10.11
CA LEU A 178 13.80 12.14 -9.31
C LEU A 178 13.87 13.31 -8.30
N PRO A 179 12.89 14.22 -8.27
CA PRO A 179 12.94 15.42 -7.43
C PRO A 179 12.52 15.08 -5.98
N ILE A 180 13.37 14.32 -5.27
CA ILE A 180 13.05 13.78 -3.94
C ILE A 180 12.73 14.89 -2.93
N ASP A 181 13.50 15.97 -2.90
CA ASP A 181 13.29 17.04 -1.92
C ASP A 181 11.95 17.76 -2.14
N ALA A 182 11.61 18.05 -3.40
CA ALA A 182 10.31 18.63 -3.74
C ALA A 182 9.16 17.70 -3.36
N LEU A 183 9.28 16.41 -3.70
CA LEU A 183 8.29 15.39 -3.30
C LEU A 183 8.14 15.32 -1.77
N VAL A 184 9.23 15.43 -1.01
CA VAL A 184 9.18 15.44 0.45
C VAL A 184 8.43 16.67 0.96
N VAL A 185 8.68 17.86 0.40
CA VAL A 185 7.97 19.10 0.77
C VAL A 185 6.47 18.97 0.50
N ASP A 186 6.10 18.55 -0.71
CA ASP A 186 4.71 18.47 -1.14
C ASP A 186 3.94 17.41 -0.34
N LEU A 187 4.55 16.23 -0.14
CA LEU A 187 3.98 15.15 0.67
C LEU A 187 3.93 15.47 2.17
N SER A 188 4.75 16.41 2.66
CA SER A 188 4.68 16.87 4.05
C SER A 188 3.58 17.91 4.26
N GLY A 189 3.24 18.68 3.22
CA GLY A 189 2.20 19.70 3.26
C GLY A 189 0.80 19.12 3.06
N LYS A 190 0.49 18.70 1.84
CA LYS A 190 -0.83 18.18 1.45
C LYS A 190 -0.67 16.94 0.58
N PRO A 191 -0.32 15.79 1.18
CA PRO A 191 -0.04 14.56 0.42
C PRO A 191 -1.22 14.08 -0.43
N GLU A 192 -2.46 14.49 -0.15
CA GLU A 192 -3.63 14.24 -0.99
C GLU A 192 -3.69 15.03 -2.30
N GLU A 193 -3.00 16.17 -2.40
CA GLU A 193 -2.91 16.96 -3.64
C GLU A 193 -1.79 16.46 -4.55
N VAL A 194 -0.93 15.56 -4.07
CA VAL A 194 0.19 15.00 -4.84
C VAL A 194 -0.26 13.76 -5.61
N SER A 195 -0.04 13.76 -6.93
CA SER A 195 -0.33 12.64 -7.82
C SER A 195 0.87 12.27 -8.69
N GLY A 196 1.02 10.97 -8.98
CA GLY A 196 1.93 10.52 -10.02
C GLY A 196 1.46 10.93 -11.41
N ALA A 197 2.35 10.79 -12.40
CA ALA A 197 2.04 11.07 -13.80
C ALA A 197 0.88 10.20 -14.31
N GLU A 198 0.02 10.79 -15.14
CA GLU A 198 -1.03 10.04 -15.82
C GLU A 198 -0.47 9.28 -17.02
N ILE A 199 -0.98 8.07 -17.22
CA ILE A 199 -0.74 7.29 -18.43
C ILE A 199 -1.94 7.47 -19.37
N SER A 200 -1.67 7.74 -20.65
CA SER A 200 -2.71 7.82 -21.68
C SER A 200 -3.39 6.46 -21.85
N ALA A 201 -4.65 6.46 -22.33
CA ALA A 201 -5.38 5.21 -22.55
C ALA A 201 -4.66 4.30 -23.56
N GLU A 202 -4.07 4.89 -24.61
CA GLU A 202 -3.29 4.19 -25.62
C GLU A 202 -2.00 3.58 -25.04
N ALA A 203 -1.23 4.36 -24.27
CA ALA A 203 -0.02 3.83 -23.63
C ALA A 203 -0.36 2.73 -22.62
N LEU A 204 -1.44 2.87 -21.86
CA LEU A 204 -1.91 1.84 -20.94
C LEU A 204 -2.28 0.54 -21.66
N ARG A 205 -3.00 0.64 -22.79
CA ARG A 205 -3.35 -0.50 -23.64
C ARG A 205 -2.10 -1.23 -24.12
N ASN A 206 -1.15 -0.49 -24.70
CA ASN A 206 0.08 -1.06 -25.24
C ASN A 206 0.91 -1.74 -24.14
N VAL A 207 1.08 -1.06 -23.00
CA VAL A 207 1.81 -1.61 -21.84
C VAL A 207 1.13 -2.87 -21.30
N ALA A 208 -0.20 -2.89 -21.21
CA ALA A 208 -0.93 -4.07 -20.74
C ALA A 208 -0.76 -5.27 -21.68
N ILE A 209 -0.93 -5.06 -22.99
CA ILE A 209 -0.81 -6.12 -24.00
C ILE A 209 0.62 -6.68 -24.03
N THR A 210 1.63 -5.81 -24.07
CA THR A 210 3.04 -6.23 -24.03
C THR A 210 3.34 -7.03 -22.77
N THR A 211 2.95 -6.52 -21.60
CA THR A 211 3.17 -7.23 -20.33
C THR A 211 2.49 -8.59 -20.32
N TYR A 212 1.24 -8.68 -20.79
CA TYR A 212 0.53 -9.95 -20.87
C TYR A 212 1.24 -10.95 -21.80
N ARG A 213 1.58 -10.55 -23.03
CA ARG A 213 2.28 -11.41 -24.01
C ARG A 213 3.56 -11.98 -23.43
N GLN A 214 4.39 -11.12 -22.83
CA GLN A 214 5.68 -11.51 -22.27
C GLN A 214 5.53 -12.44 -21.07
N LEU A 215 4.53 -12.21 -20.21
CA LEU A 215 4.24 -13.10 -19.08
C LEU A 215 3.71 -14.46 -19.54
N SER A 216 2.85 -14.47 -20.56
CA SER A 216 2.31 -15.69 -21.16
C SER A 216 3.37 -16.50 -21.89
N SER A 217 4.35 -15.85 -22.55
CA SER A 217 5.45 -16.55 -23.20
C SER A 217 6.52 -17.04 -22.23
N ALA A 218 6.77 -16.30 -21.14
CA ALA A 218 7.81 -16.63 -20.17
C ALA A 218 7.37 -17.64 -19.09
N THR A 219 6.07 -17.91 -18.95
CA THR A 219 5.54 -18.80 -17.92
C THR A 219 4.46 -19.73 -18.44
N GLU A 220 4.44 -20.98 -17.97
CA GLU A 220 3.30 -21.90 -18.16
C GLU A 220 2.11 -21.56 -17.22
N ALA A 221 2.06 -20.32 -16.71
CA ALA A 221 1.02 -19.92 -15.79
C ALA A 221 -0.33 -19.81 -16.52
N PRO A 222 -1.44 -20.28 -15.90
CA PRO A 222 -2.77 -20.04 -16.44
C PRO A 222 -3.03 -18.53 -16.61
N GLU A 223 -3.75 -18.15 -17.66
CA GLU A 223 -4.16 -16.77 -17.97
C GLU A 223 -4.68 -16.02 -16.73
N LYS A 224 -5.59 -16.65 -15.98
CA LYS A 224 -6.15 -16.10 -14.74
C LYS A 224 -5.06 -15.65 -13.76
N ARG A 225 -3.97 -16.40 -13.61
CA ARG A 225 -2.87 -16.05 -12.70
C ARG A 225 -2.13 -14.80 -13.18
N ILE A 226 -1.93 -14.65 -14.49
CA ILE A 226 -1.28 -13.47 -15.08
C ILE A 226 -2.16 -12.23 -14.88
N ILE A 227 -3.46 -12.36 -15.14
CA ILE A 227 -4.47 -11.31 -14.91
C ILE A 227 -4.50 -10.90 -13.43
N ASP A 228 -4.54 -11.88 -12.52
CA ASP A 228 -4.51 -11.63 -11.06
C ASP A 228 -3.24 -10.90 -10.64
N MET A 229 -2.08 -11.25 -11.21
CA MET A 229 -0.82 -10.55 -10.99
C MET A 229 -0.91 -9.09 -11.45
N MET A 230 -1.39 -8.84 -12.67
CA MET A 230 -1.54 -7.48 -13.20
C MET A 230 -2.52 -6.64 -12.37
N SER A 231 -3.57 -7.26 -11.80
CA SER A 231 -4.60 -6.56 -11.02
C SER A 231 -4.09 -5.83 -9.78
N VAL A 232 -2.93 -6.23 -9.25
CA VAL A 232 -2.39 -5.70 -7.99
C VAL A 232 -1.19 -4.77 -8.17
N ILE A 233 -0.80 -4.46 -9.41
CA ILE A 233 0.42 -3.69 -9.75
C ILE A 233 0.03 -2.41 -10.50
N ASP A 234 0.63 -1.28 -10.15
CA ASP A 234 0.48 -0.05 -10.95
C ASP A 234 1.35 -0.13 -12.22
N PRO A 235 0.89 0.37 -13.37
CA PRO A 235 -0.28 1.24 -13.53
C PRO A 235 -1.63 0.52 -13.68
N PHE A 236 -1.65 -0.81 -13.79
CA PHE A 236 -2.86 -1.56 -14.13
C PHE A 236 -3.92 -1.53 -13.02
N ARG A 237 -3.52 -1.68 -11.76
CA ARG A 237 -4.42 -1.76 -10.59
C ARG A 237 -5.47 -0.66 -10.55
N THR A 238 -5.09 0.57 -10.87
CA THR A 238 -5.99 1.74 -10.75
C THR A 238 -7.08 1.75 -11.81
N ARG A 239 -6.81 1.17 -12.99
CA ARG A 239 -7.73 1.11 -14.14
C ARG A 239 -7.96 -0.35 -14.57
N PHE A 240 -7.98 -1.28 -13.62
CA PHE A 240 -7.90 -2.70 -13.93
C PHE A 240 -9.08 -3.21 -14.76
N GLN A 241 -10.29 -2.69 -14.53
CA GLN A 241 -11.45 -3.02 -15.36
C GLN A 241 -11.22 -2.68 -16.83
N GLN A 242 -10.70 -1.49 -17.12
CA GLN A 242 -10.35 -1.08 -18.49
C GLN A 242 -9.23 -1.95 -19.06
N VAL A 243 -8.21 -2.26 -18.26
CA VAL A 243 -7.11 -3.14 -18.68
C VAL A 243 -7.64 -4.54 -19.04
N ARG A 244 -8.59 -5.07 -18.26
CA ARG A 244 -9.21 -6.36 -18.50
C ARG A 244 -10.01 -6.37 -19.80
N GLU A 245 -10.83 -5.34 -20.04
CA GLU A 245 -11.57 -5.17 -21.29
C GLU A 245 -10.62 -5.08 -22.49
N MET A 246 -9.55 -4.28 -22.39
CA MET A 246 -8.53 -4.17 -23.44
C MET A 246 -7.85 -5.50 -23.77
N LEU A 247 -7.57 -6.33 -22.76
CA LEU A 247 -6.97 -7.65 -22.96
C LEU A 247 -8.00 -8.63 -23.55
N ALA A 248 -9.24 -8.62 -23.07
CA ALA A 248 -10.30 -9.47 -23.60
C ALA A 248 -10.55 -9.19 -25.09
N ASP A 249 -10.59 -7.91 -25.49
CA ASP A 249 -10.73 -7.50 -26.88
C ASP A 249 -9.54 -7.92 -27.75
N GLU A 250 -8.30 -7.78 -27.25
CA GLU A 250 -7.08 -8.13 -28.01
C GLU A 250 -6.91 -9.65 -28.18
N PHE A 251 -7.27 -10.44 -27.18
CA PHE A 251 -7.03 -11.90 -27.16
C PHE A 251 -8.29 -12.75 -27.38
N GLY A 252 -9.46 -12.13 -27.57
CA GLY A 252 -10.71 -12.81 -27.87
C GLY A 252 -11.29 -13.62 -26.71
N TRP A 253 -11.12 -13.13 -25.47
CA TRP A 253 -11.66 -13.81 -24.29
C TRP A 253 -13.18 -13.60 -24.18
N VAL A 254 -13.95 -14.69 -24.13
CA VAL A 254 -15.39 -14.65 -23.92
C VAL A 254 -15.65 -14.71 -22.42
N ASP A 255 -16.20 -13.62 -21.85
CA ASP A 255 -16.63 -13.49 -20.45
C ASP A 255 -15.70 -14.13 -19.41
N ALA A 256 -14.68 -13.39 -18.97
CA ALA A 256 -14.02 -13.65 -17.69
C ALA A 256 -14.75 -12.90 -16.57
#